data_AF-A0A6G2QBF4-F1
#
_entry.id   AF-A0A6G2QBF4-F1
#
_cell.length_a   1.000
_cell.length_b   1.000
_cell.length_c   1.000
_cell.angle_alpha   90.00
_cell.angle_beta   90.00
_cell.angle_gamma   90.00
#
_symmetry.space_group_name_H-M   'P 1'
#
loop_
_entity.id
_entity.type
_entity.pdbx_description
1 polymer ?
#
loop_
_entity_poly.entity_id
_entity_poly.type
_entity_poly.pdbx_seq_one_letter_code
_entity_poly.pdbx_strand_id
1 'polypeptide(L)'
;CVGLAAASPADVGFSLAATRSALAHRAVVVGADAEELRAGLTALAAGEPAAQVVTGRAGADRGRTAFLFSGQGSQRLGMGGELCAAYPVFAAAYDEVCALLGTPVDVDSEELHRTGSTQPALFA
;
A
#
# COMPACT_ATOMS: atom_id res chain seq x y z
N CYS A 1 -5.25 39.56 9.80
CA CYS A 1 -4.95 38.27 10.42
C CYS A 1 -5.48 37.17 9.52
N VAL A 2 -4.65 36.61 8.63
CA VAL A 2 -5.08 35.48 7.80
C VAL A 2 -5.05 34.26 8.70
N GLY A 3 -6.22 33.72 9.04
CA GLY A 3 -6.33 32.48 9.79
C GLY A 3 -5.76 31.35 8.94
N LEU A 4 -4.63 30.78 9.36
CA LEU A 4 -4.20 29.48 8.86
C LEU A 4 -5.25 28.47 9.34
N ALA A 5 -6.18 28.11 8.45
CA ALA A 5 -6.89 26.85 8.60
C ALA A 5 -5.84 25.75 8.81
N ALA A 6 -6.10 24.84 9.76
CA ALA A 6 -5.22 23.70 9.98
C ALA A 6 -5.00 22.99 8.64
N ALA A 7 -3.74 22.87 8.20
CA ALA A 7 -3.41 22.27 6.91
C ALA A 7 -3.93 20.83 6.87
N SER A 8 -4.50 20.42 5.74
CA SER A 8 -4.99 19.05 5.59
C SER A 8 -3.81 18.07 5.66
N PRO A 9 -3.98 16.87 6.24
CA PRO A 9 -2.92 15.86 6.24
C PRO A 9 -2.40 15.52 4.84
N ALA A 10 -3.28 15.55 3.83
CA ALA A 10 -2.92 15.33 2.44
C ALA A 10 -1.99 16.42 1.90
N ASP A 11 -2.29 17.69 2.14
CA ASP A 11 -1.43 18.82 1.70
C ASP A 11 -0.07 18.79 2.39
N VAL A 12 -0.05 18.46 3.68
CA VAL A 12 1.20 18.29 4.44
C VAL A 12 2.02 17.14 3.86
N GLY A 13 1.41 15.97 3.65
CA GLY A 13 2.07 14.80 3.06
C GLY A 13 2.63 15.08 1.67
N PHE A 14 1.83 15.69 0.79
CA PHE A 14 2.26 16.10 -0.54
C PHE A 14 3.45 17.07 -0.49
N SER A 15 3.36 18.10 0.37
CA SER A 15 4.44 19.08 0.53
C SER A 15 5.74 18.44 1.00
N LEU A 16 5.67 17.50 1.96
CA LEU A 16 6.82 16.74 2.44
C LEU A 16 7.45 15.90 1.32
N ALA A 17 6.63 15.23 0.49
CA ALA A 17 7.10 14.36 -0.57
C ALA A 17 7.66 15.11 -1.80
N ALA A 18 7.05 16.23 -2.16
CA ALA A 18 7.32 16.90 -3.44
C ALA A 18 8.22 18.14 -3.33
N THR A 19 8.27 18.80 -2.15
CA THR A 19 8.92 20.12 -2.03
C THR A 19 10.12 20.16 -1.09
N ARG A 20 10.32 19.11 -0.28
CA ARG A 20 11.41 19.04 0.69
C ARG A 20 12.53 18.13 0.17
N SER A 21 13.76 18.49 0.51
CA SER A 21 14.94 17.69 0.17
C SER A 21 14.89 16.32 0.85
N ALA A 22 15.10 15.26 0.08
CA ALA A 22 15.06 13.88 0.59
C ALA A 22 16.39 13.48 1.26
N LEU A 23 16.54 13.81 2.55
CA LEU A 23 17.74 13.53 3.35
C LEU A 23 18.01 12.03 3.59
N ALA A 24 19.17 11.70 4.17
CA ALA A 24 19.62 10.32 4.37
C ALA A 24 18.80 9.57 5.44
N HIS A 25 18.48 10.20 6.56
CA HIS A 25 17.62 9.62 7.59
C HIS A 25 16.16 9.93 7.24
N ARG A 26 15.34 8.87 7.17
CA ARG A 26 13.95 8.99 6.73
C ARG A 26 13.03 8.26 7.70
N ALA A 27 11.84 8.82 7.84
CA ALA A 27 10.72 8.20 8.51
C ALA A 27 9.46 8.42 7.67
N VAL A 28 8.59 7.43 7.66
CA VAL A 28 7.25 7.48 7.06
C VAL A 28 6.26 7.08 8.13
N VAL A 29 5.22 7.90 8.30
CA VAL A 29 4.08 7.60 9.18
C VAL A 29 2.86 7.42 8.30
N VAL A 30 2.18 6.28 8.45
CA VAL A 30 0.94 5.96 7.73
C VAL A 30 -0.24 6.09 8.70
N GLY A 31 -1.38 6.56 8.24
CA GLY A 31 -2.59 6.67 9.05
C GLY A 31 -3.78 7.12 8.21
N ALA A 32 -4.97 6.69 8.59
CA ALA A 32 -6.24 7.04 7.95
C ALA A 32 -6.74 8.42 8.38
N ASP A 33 -6.34 8.88 9.57
CA ASP A 33 -6.77 10.16 10.13
C ASP A 33 -5.66 10.91 10.88
N ALA A 34 -5.98 12.12 11.35
CA ALA A 34 -5.04 12.98 12.03
C ALA A 34 -4.63 12.49 13.44
N GLU A 35 -5.44 11.66 14.08
CA GLU A 35 -5.14 11.09 15.40
C GLU A 35 -4.09 9.99 15.26
N GLU A 36 -4.29 9.05 14.33
CA GLU A 36 -3.32 7.99 14.02
C GLU A 36 -1.96 8.56 13.60
N LEU A 37 -1.97 9.59 12.75
CA LEU A 37 -0.75 10.26 12.31
C LEU A 37 -0.03 10.95 13.48
N ARG A 38 -0.77 11.60 14.39
CA ARG A 38 -0.18 12.22 15.59
C ARG A 38 0.41 11.19 16.55
N ALA A 39 -0.28 10.07 16.75
CA ALA A 39 0.22 8.99 17.58
C ALA A 39 1.53 8.42 17.01
N GLY A 40 1.58 8.19 15.69
CA GLY A 40 2.79 7.72 15.00
C GLY A 40 3.94 8.72 15.07
N LEU A 41 3.68 10.02 14.88
CA LEU A 41 4.69 11.07 15.03
C LEU A 41 5.20 11.19 16.47
N THR A 42 4.35 10.97 17.46
CA THR A 42 4.73 10.98 18.88
C THR A 42 5.66 9.81 19.20
N ALA A 43 5.32 8.61 18.75
CA ALA A 43 6.18 7.43 18.91
C ALA A 43 7.53 7.62 18.20
N LEU A 44 7.52 8.14 16.96
CA LEU A 44 8.72 8.45 16.22
C LEU A 44 9.63 9.45 16.95
N ALA A 45 9.06 10.51 17.52
CA ALA A 45 9.80 11.52 18.28
C ALA A 45 10.41 10.95 19.56
N ALA A 46 9.74 9.98 20.19
CA ALA A 46 10.22 9.26 21.36
C ALA A 46 11.23 8.14 21.03
N GLY A 47 11.37 7.77 19.75
CA GLY A 47 12.19 6.62 19.34
C GLY A 47 11.55 5.26 19.64
N GLU A 48 10.23 5.23 19.85
CA GLU A 48 9.49 4.02 20.21
C GLU A 48 8.97 3.27 18.98
N PRO A 49 8.94 1.92 19.00
CA PRO A 49 8.34 1.14 17.92
C PRO A 49 6.84 1.40 17.79
N ALA A 50 6.38 1.58 16.56
CA ALA A 50 4.95 1.68 16.25
C ALA A 50 4.69 1.05 14.87
N ALA A 51 3.59 0.30 14.74
CA ALA A 51 3.28 -0.48 13.53
C ALA A 51 3.15 0.40 12.27
N GLN A 52 2.71 1.65 12.46
CA GLN A 52 2.50 2.62 11.40
C GLN A 52 3.72 3.50 11.10
N VAL A 53 4.85 3.27 11.79
CA VAL A 53 6.08 4.06 11.64
C VAL A 53 7.16 3.20 11.02
N VAL A 54 7.64 3.62 9.84
CA VAL A 54 8.77 3.00 9.16
C VAL A 54 9.94 3.98 9.20
N THR A 55 11.08 3.57 9.76
CA THR A 55 12.31 4.35 9.74
C THR A 55 13.37 3.66 8.90
N GLY A 56 14.28 4.45 8.33
CA GLY A 56 15.36 3.90 7.53
C GLY A 56 16.42 4.94 7.17
N ARG A 57 17.55 4.44 6.67
CA ARG A 57 18.61 5.26 6.10
C ARG A 57 18.72 4.97 4.61
N ALA A 58 18.54 6.00 3.79
CA ALA A 58 18.74 5.88 2.35
C ALA A 58 20.23 5.63 2.05
N GLY A 59 20.50 4.65 1.19
CA GLY A 59 21.82 4.42 0.62
C GLY A 59 22.24 5.58 -0.31
N ALA A 60 23.54 5.67 -0.59
CA ALA A 60 24.09 6.69 -1.49
C ALA A 60 23.55 6.54 -2.93
N ASP A 61 23.35 5.30 -3.38
CA ASP A 61 22.82 5.00 -4.71
C ASP A 61 21.37 4.53 -4.65
N ARG A 62 20.58 4.91 -5.65
CA ARG A 62 19.27 4.28 -5.88
C ARG A 62 19.50 2.84 -6.31
N GLY A 63 19.20 1.89 -5.42
CA GLY A 63 19.19 0.47 -5.75
C GLY A 63 18.22 0.16 -6.89
N ARG A 64 18.42 -0.98 -7.56
CA ARG A 64 17.48 -1.50 -8.55
C ARG A 64 16.29 -2.15 -7.84
N THR A 65 15.08 -1.91 -8.34
CA THR A 65 13.86 -2.58 -7.88
C THR A 65 13.64 -3.85 -8.68
N ALA A 66 13.31 -4.96 -8.00
CA ALA A 66 12.87 -6.21 -8.61
C ALA A 66 11.47 -6.55 -8.08
N PHE A 67 10.61 -7.07 -8.95
CA PHE A 67 9.30 -7.59 -8.58
C PHE A 67 9.41 -9.10 -8.36
N LEU A 68 9.02 -9.57 -7.17
CA LEU A 68 8.96 -10.98 -6.82
C LEU A 68 7.49 -11.39 -6.76
N PHE A 69 7.08 -12.33 -7.61
CA PHE A 69 5.73 -12.86 -7.64
C PHE A 69 5.68 -14.16 -6.82
N SER A 70 4.95 -14.15 -5.71
CA SER A 70 4.74 -15.35 -4.90
C SER A 70 3.82 -16.34 -5.61
N GLY A 71 4.10 -17.64 -5.47
CA GLY A 71 3.20 -18.69 -5.96
C GLY A 71 2.05 -19.02 -4.99
N GLN A 72 1.43 -20.17 -5.22
CA GLN A 72 0.37 -20.72 -4.36
C GLN A 72 0.80 -20.81 -2.88
N GLY A 73 -0.11 -20.44 -1.98
CA GLY A 73 0.10 -20.36 -0.54
C GLY A 73 -0.09 -18.95 0.03
N SER A 74 -0.09 -17.92 -0.81
CA SER A 74 -0.31 -16.52 -0.39
C SER A 74 -1.76 -16.07 -0.48
N GLN A 75 -2.65 -16.87 -1.10
CA GLN A 75 -4.05 -16.51 -1.30
C GLN A 75 -4.81 -16.35 0.01
N ARG A 76 -5.75 -15.40 0.02
CA ARG A 76 -6.75 -15.19 1.08
C ARG A 76 -8.10 -14.92 0.44
N LEU A 77 -9.17 -15.35 1.09
CA LEU A 77 -10.53 -15.01 0.64
C LEU A 77 -10.69 -13.49 0.57
N GLY A 78 -11.34 -13.01 -0.48
CA GLY A 78 -11.55 -11.59 -0.75
C GLY A 78 -10.29 -10.80 -1.12
N MET A 79 -9.17 -11.46 -1.44
CA MET A 79 -7.95 -10.76 -1.86
C MET A 79 -8.22 -9.84 -3.07
N GLY A 80 -7.60 -8.67 -3.09
CA GLY A 80 -7.77 -7.69 -4.16
C GLY A 80 -9.08 -6.89 -4.10
N GLY A 81 -10.11 -7.32 -3.35
CA GLY A 81 -11.40 -6.63 -3.28
C GLY A 81 -11.31 -5.17 -2.82
N GLU A 82 -10.59 -4.91 -1.73
CA GLU A 82 -10.35 -3.54 -1.25
C GLU A 82 -9.54 -2.70 -2.25
N LEU A 83 -8.61 -3.32 -2.98
CA LEU A 83 -7.82 -2.64 -4.01
C LEU A 83 -8.68 -2.27 -5.22
N CYS A 84 -9.57 -3.16 -5.66
CA CYS A 84 -10.55 -2.86 -6.71
C CYS A 84 -11.46 -1.69 -6.31
N ALA A 85 -11.92 -1.66 -5.05
CA ALA A 85 -12.78 -0.59 -4.56
C ALA A 85 -12.06 0.77 -4.46
N ALA A 86 -10.78 0.76 -4.07
CA ALA A 86 -10.01 1.99 -3.83
C ALA A 86 -9.28 2.53 -5.07
N TYR A 87 -8.84 1.64 -5.98
CA TYR A 87 -7.92 1.98 -7.06
C TYR A 87 -8.46 1.55 -8.43
N PRO A 88 -9.02 2.48 -9.23
CA PRO A 88 -9.57 2.16 -10.55
C PRO A 88 -8.58 1.50 -11.51
N VAL A 89 -7.29 1.81 -11.39
CA VAL A 89 -6.22 1.18 -12.19
C VAL A 89 -6.04 -0.30 -11.85
N PHE A 90 -6.22 -0.68 -10.58
CA PHE A 90 -6.15 -2.08 -10.17
C PHE A 90 -7.38 -2.84 -10.69
N ALA A 91 -8.57 -2.27 -10.50
CA ALA A 91 -9.81 -2.86 -11.00
C ALA A 91 -9.76 -3.11 -12.52
N ALA A 92 -9.32 -2.12 -13.29
CA ALA A 92 -9.22 -2.25 -14.74
C ALA A 92 -8.22 -3.34 -15.17
N ALA A 93 -7.05 -3.43 -14.52
CA ALA A 93 -6.07 -4.45 -14.82
C ALA A 93 -6.56 -5.86 -14.43
N TYR A 94 -7.21 -5.99 -13.28
CA TYR A 94 -7.81 -7.24 -12.81
C TYR A 94 -8.90 -7.73 -13.79
N ASP A 95 -9.82 -6.84 -14.18
CA ASP A 95 -10.88 -7.15 -15.15
C ASP A 95 -10.31 -7.58 -16.52
N GLU A 96 -9.26 -6.90 -17.01
CA GLU A 96 -8.57 -7.26 -18.25
C GLU A 96 -7.97 -8.67 -18.17
N VAL A 97 -7.27 -8.99 -17.07
CA VAL A 97 -6.66 -10.30 -16.88
C VAL A 97 -7.73 -11.40 -16.75
N CYS A 98 -8.78 -11.17 -15.96
CA CYS A 98 -9.89 -12.11 -15.81
C CYS A 98 -10.58 -12.40 -17.16
N ALA A 99 -10.73 -11.40 -18.03
CA ALA A 99 -11.30 -11.59 -19.36
C ALA A 99 -10.42 -12.47 -20.26
N LEU A 100 -9.10 -12.46 -20.06
CA LEU A 100 -8.12 -13.23 -20.86
C LEU A 100 -7.89 -14.66 -20.36
N LEU A 101 -8.16 -14.95 -19.09
CA LEU A 101 -7.86 -16.25 -18.46
C LEU A 101 -8.73 -17.40 -18.95
N GLY A 102 -9.89 -17.13 -19.57
CA GLY A 102 -10.78 -18.16 -20.12
C GLY A 102 -11.42 -19.08 -19.06
N THR A 103 -11.26 -18.75 -17.78
CA THR A 103 -11.90 -19.40 -16.63
C THR A 103 -12.39 -18.32 -15.66
N PRO A 104 -13.55 -18.50 -15.00
CA PRO A 104 -13.98 -17.59 -13.96
C PRO A 104 -12.95 -17.52 -12.83
N VAL A 105 -12.65 -16.30 -12.36
CA VAL A 105 -11.87 -16.06 -11.15
C VAL A 105 -12.85 -15.56 -10.09
N ASP A 106 -12.97 -16.32 -9.00
CA ASP A 106 -13.80 -15.98 -7.86
C ASP A 106 -12.93 -16.06 -6.60
N VAL A 107 -12.56 -14.89 -6.08
CA VAL A 107 -11.70 -14.75 -4.89
C VAL A 107 -12.50 -14.83 -3.58
N ASP A 108 -13.83 -14.80 -3.65
CA ASP A 108 -14.72 -14.89 -2.48
C ASP A 108 -15.18 -16.34 -2.23
N SER A 109 -15.00 -17.22 -3.21
CA SER A 109 -15.32 -18.64 -3.10
C SER A 109 -14.30 -19.43 -2.28
N GLU A 110 -14.78 -20.30 -1.40
CA GLU A 110 -13.96 -21.32 -0.70
C GLU A 110 -13.20 -22.25 -1.66
N GLU A 111 -13.66 -22.36 -2.92
CA GLU A 111 -12.95 -23.11 -3.95
C GLU A 111 -11.60 -22.50 -4.32
N LEU A 112 -11.33 -21.25 -3.93
CA LEU A 112 -10.05 -20.55 -4.10
C LEU A 112 -8.86 -21.37 -3.63
N HIS A 113 -9.02 -22.27 -2.67
CA HIS A 113 -7.95 -23.13 -2.16
C HIS A 113 -7.60 -24.33 -3.05
N ARG A 114 -8.38 -24.61 -4.09
CA ARG A 114 -8.05 -25.64 -5.09
C ARG A 114 -7.08 -25.05 -6.11
N THR A 115 -6.00 -25.76 -6.43
CA THR A 115 -4.96 -25.29 -7.37
C THR A 115 -5.51 -24.74 -8.69
N GLY A 116 -6.55 -25.36 -9.26
CA GLY A 116 -7.18 -24.89 -10.50
C GLY A 116 -7.87 -23.52 -10.39
N SER A 117 -8.26 -23.12 -9.19
CA SER A 117 -8.82 -21.79 -8.88
C SER A 117 -7.76 -20.85 -8.31
N THR A 118 -6.84 -21.34 -7.48
CA THR A 118 -5.81 -20.52 -6.83
C THR A 118 -4.83 -19.90 -7.81
N GLN A 119 -4.37 -20.68 -8.80
CA GLN A 119 -3.30 -20.22 -9.69
C GLN A 119 -3.76 -19.07 -10.61
N PRO A 120 -4.93 -19.15 -11.28
CA PRO A 120 -5.45 -18.01 -12.04
C PRO A 120 -5.74 -16.79 -11.14
N ALA A 121 -6.26 -17.02 -9.93
CA ALA A 121 -6.58 -15.95 -9.00
C ALA A 121 -5.33 -15.20 -8.49
N LEU A 122 -4.21 -15.90 -8.24
CA LEU A 122 -2.95 -15.26 -7.84
C LEU A 122 -2.21 -14.57 -8.99
N PHE A 123 -2.55 -14.92 -10.23
CA PHE A 123 -2.00 -14.27 -11.42
C PHE A 123 -2.74 -12.97 -11.77
N ALA A 124 -4.07 -12.96 -11.59
CA ALA A 124 -4.94 -11.80 -11.79
C ALA A 124 -4.68 -10.69 -10.78
#